data_AF-A0A3D9JP88-F1
#
_entry.id   AF-A0A3D9JP88-F1
#
_cell.length_a   1.000
_cell.length_b   1.000
_cell.length_c   1.000
_cell.angle_alpha   90.00
_cell.angle_beta   90.00
_cell.angle_gamma   90.00
#
_symmetry.space_group_name_H-M   'P 1'
#
loop_
_entity.id
_entity.type
_entity.pdbx_description
1 polymer ?
#
loop_
_entity_poly.entity_id
_entity_poly.type
_entity_poly.pdbx_seq_one_letter_code
_entity_poly.pdbx_strand_id
1 'polypeptide(L)'
;MRKWIIVVAAAFLLAGIWAMTADKFRGGGKQAVSGYAFDGRMSQDTLNRYLSRSVQTTYLFWENSDPEKMREWLRFIKNTGAKHIGRAAMIWTEFEYDETMFANAGQMAEAVHAQDPEVILQAGIFETTAKSVNDIPIPAWVFEEFGLPRENRNFKYEAMLYPDGRYLDNWGPGQSVPDITQTETQLFFFYRAKRFIDLGYESIHFGQVRLVGEEDTSYAEWNRLLKRIRAYAEERGRRHNVLLDAHTNEVYDDEDSSSSNASDRKLAFDFVGYPARVKPLLHFPQETKLEIDYMDSIYRNTIGGLHPQGWVASNSPYLIELDNYGGTNGTPGKSEPFWPWGYDEIAWFAHQSDDYRRSWLAYAYDWMETNDPNGHIQMPAYRTLGYAPVGSNKEYNALMSSKSYPSSFGDEETIKAIWEDAPKSGMIVDEHKDLTRTYKLSRRVIYDQRPSSSFGGDEKRLTNESGNNEYVIYKAPFASGKGVLSSFTVEAWLAESDPSADLRFYVSSDDDGYEPYTPGKKTAESAANKTIYTGDHFPKGTKYLKIRFSDNPGAAQIGKVTLNYESIDE
;
A
#
# COMPACT_ATOMS: atom_id res chain seq x y z
N MET A 1 54.26 -47.66 45.65
CA MET A 1 54.88 -46.80 46.67
C MET A 1 53.90 -45.67 46.98
N ARG A 2 53.40 -45.63 48.23
CA ARG A 2 52.72 -44.57 49.01
C ARG A 2 51.72 -43.61 48.31
N LYS A 3 50.53 -43.28 48.82
CA LYS A 3 49.68 -43.74 49.95
C LYS A 3 48.35 -42.93 49.86
N TRP A 4 47.18 -43.61 50.02
CA TRP A 4 46.00 -43.22 50.86
C TRP A 4 45.11 -42.01 50.43
N ILE A 5 43.81 -41.84 50.74
CA ILE A 5 42.62 -42.64 51.14
C ILE A 5 41.49 -41.62 51.55
N ILE A 6 40.19 -41.91 51.33
CA ILE A 6 38.93 -41.49 52.07
C ILE A 6 38.54 -39.97 52.12
N VAL A 7 37.38 -39.52 51.62
CA VAL A 7 35.95 -39.55 52.09
C VAL A 7 35.58 -38.51 53.18
N VAL A 8 34.68 -37.57 52.79
CA VAL A 8 33.51 -36.91 53.45
C VAL A 8 33.63 -36.19 54.82
N ALA A 9 33.07 -34.95 54.85
CA ALA A 9 32.34 -34.19 55.92
C ALA A 9 32.84 -32.72 55.93
N ALA A 10 32.08 -31.62 56.12
CA ALA A 10 30.75 -31.27 56.63
C ALA A 10 30.39 -29.88 56.00
N ALA A 11 29.18 -29.60 55.50
CA ALA A 11 27.95 -29.23 56.20
C ALA A 11 28.01 -27.90 57.03
N PHE A 12 27.14 -26.96 56.64
CA PHE A 12 26.60 -25.79 57.37
C PHE A 12 27.52 -24.63 57.75
N LEU A 13 27.38 -23.51 57.02
CA LEU A 13 27.03 -22.18 57.56
C LEU A 13 27.14 -21.13 56.46
N LEU A 14 26.00 -20.59 56.02
CA LEU A 14 25.74 -19.22 55.54
C LEU A 14 24.44 -19.21 54.70
N ALA A 15 23.35 -19.66 55.33
CA ALA A 15 22.00 -19.32 54.90
C ALA A 15 21.50 -18.20 55.82
N GLY A 16 21.55 -16.97 55.32
CA GLY A 16 21.06 -15.79 56.04
C GLY A 16 21.66 -14.54 55.44
N ILE A 17 20.81 -13.60 55.02
CA ILE A 17 21.10 -12.23 54.55
C ILE A 17 21.00 -11.99 53.01
N TRP A 18 20.37 -12.86 52.20
CA TRP A 18 20.00 -12.49 50.82
C TRP A 18 18.54 -12.79 50.44
N ALA A 19 17.62 -12.70 51.41
CA ALA A 19 16.18 -12.94 51.18
C ALA A 19 15.29 -11.71 51.47
N MET A 20 15.82 -10.48 51.42
CA MET A 20 15.03 -9.25 51.67
C MET A 20 15.26 -8.09 50.68
N THR A 21 15.79 -8.35 49.48
CA THR A 21 15.91 -7.29 48.45
C THR A 21 15.57 -7.70 47.01
N ALA A 22 15.13 -8.94 46.75
CA ALA A 22 14.75 -9.37 45.40
C ALA A 22 13.24 -9.34 45.10
N ASP A 23 12.38 -9.09 46.09
CA ASP A 23 10.91 -9.05 45.92
C ASP A 23 10.33 -7.66 45.68
N LYS A 24 11.15 -6.68 45.28
CA LYS A 24 10.71 -5.32 44.89
C LYS A 24 11.03 -4.91 43.45
N PHE A 25 11.49 -5.83 42.61
CA PHE A 25 11.66 -5.59 41.16
C PHE A 25 10.94 -6.62 40.27
N ARG A 26 9.90 -7.28 40.78
CA ARG A 26 8.85 -7.88 39.94
C ARG A 26 7.72 -6.87 39.77
N GLY A 27 8.02 -5.76 39.10
CA GLY A 27 7.01 -5.07 38.32
C GLY A 27 6.61 -6.04 37.22
N GLY A 28 5.50 -6.76 37.42
CA GLY A 28 4.84 -7.49 36.35
C GLY A 28 4.35 -6.48 35.32
N GLY A 29 5.26 -6.05 34.43
CA GLY A 29 4.85 -5.45 33.18
C GLY A 29 4.06 -6.52 32.46
N LYS A 30 2.74 -6.34 32.33
CA LYS A 30 2.00 -7.05 31.28
C LYS A 30 2.81 -6.83 30.01
N GLN A 31 3.35 -7.90 29.43
CA GLN A 31 3.94 -7.83 28.10
C GLN A 31 2.87 -7.16 27.24
N ALA A 32 3.19 -5.97 26.68
CA ALA A 32 2.23 -5.21 25.92
C ALA A 32 1.71 -6.13 24.82
N VAL A 33 0.38 -6.32 24.77
CA VAL A 33 -0.24 -7.13 23.72
C VAL A 33 0.15 -6.47 22.39
N SER A 34 0.69 -7.28 21.48
CA SER A 34 1.09 -6.79 20.17
C SER A 34 -0.07 -6.07 19.49
N GLY A 35 0.23 -4.97 18.78
CA GLY A 35 -0.75 -4.24 17.99
C GLY A 35 -1.40 -5.05 16.87
N TYR A 36 -0.79 -6.20 16.53
CA TYR A 36 -1.26 -7.15 15.52
C TYR A 36 -2.05 -8.32 16.12
N ALA A 37 -2.16 -8.42 17.45
CA ALA A 37 -2.84 -9.54 18.07
C ALA A 37 -4.35 -9.51 17.79
N PHE A 38 -4.88 -10.60 17.24
CA PHE A 38 -6.31 -10.87 17.09
C PHE A 38 -6.57 -12.37 17.07
N ASP A 39 -7.80 -12.75 17.43
CA ASP A 39 -8.39 -14.07 17.20
C ASP A 39 -9.90 -13.88 17.02
N GLY A 40 -10.44 -14.32 15.89
CA GLY A 40 -11.73 -13.88 15.36
C GLY A 40 -11.66 -12.48 14.77
N ARG A 41 -12.71 -11.69 14.98
CA ARG A 41 -12.86 -10.35 14.41
C ARG A 41 -11.77 -9.38 14.89
N MET A 42 -11.30 -8.52 13.98
CA MET A 42 -10.29 -7.50 14.28
C MET A 42 -10.85 -6.07 14.24
N SER A 43 -10.25 -5.19 15.05
CA SER A 43 -10.59 -3.76 15.02
C SER A 43 -10.12 -3.10 13.71
N GLN A 44 -10.70 -1.95 13.38
CA GLN A 44 -10.25 -1.14 12.24
C GLN A 44 -8.76 -0.78 12.35
N ASP A 45 -8.29 -0.42 13.56
CA ASP A 45 -6.88 -0.11 13.81
C ASP A 45 -5.97 -1.31 13.56
N THR A 46 -6.40 -2.51 13.97
CA THR A 46 -5.64 -3.74 13.74
C THR A 46 -5.53 -4.03 12.24
N LEU A 47 -6.64 -3.94 11.50
CA LEU A 47 -6.65 -4.12 10.04
C LEU A 47 -5.72 -3.09 9.36
N ASN A 48 -5.85 -1.81 9.71
CA ASN A 48 -5.00 -0.75 9.15
C ASN A 48 -3.51 -0.97 9.46
N ARG A 49 -3.15 -1.50 10.64
CA ARG A 49 -1.75 -1.87 10.94
C ARG A 49 -1.24 -2.95 9.98
N TYR A 50 -2.05 -3.96 9.68
CA TYR A 50 -1.71 -5.00 8.71
C TYR A 50 -1.50 -4.42 7.31
N LEU A 51 -2.45 -3.61 6.84
CA LEU A 51 -2.40 -3.00 5.51
C LEU A 51 -1.22 -2.02 5.37
N SER A 52 -0.88 -1.27 6.42
CA SER A 52 0.27 -0.34 6.42
C SER A 52 1.63 -1.04 6.32
N ARG A 53 1.68 -2.36 6.56
CA ARG A 53 2.87 -3.22 6.48
C ARG A 53 2.70 -4.29 5.40
N SER A 54 2.03 -3.92 4.32
CA SER A 54 1.73 -4.82 3.22
C SER A 54 2.81 -4.81 2.15
N VAL A 55 3.21 -6.00 1.68
CA VAL A 55 4.03 -6.17 0.47
C VAL A 55 3.31 -7.01 -0.56
N GLN A 56 3.63 -6.83 -1.84
CA GLN A 56 3.15 -7.68 -2.94
C GLN A 56 4.31 -8.58 -3.37
N THR A 57 4.26 -9.87 -3.04
CA THR A 57 5.33 -10.81 -3.44
C THR A 57 4.97 -11.59 -4.69
N THR A 58 3.71 -12.00 -4.90
CA THR A 58 3.30 -12.82 -6.06
C THR A 58 4.11 -14.09 -6.25
N TYR A 59 3.48 -15.26 -6.09
CA TYR A 59 4.16 -16.56 -6.25
C TYR A 59 5.22 -16.87 -5.19
N LEU A 60 5.14 -16.29 -3.99
CA LEU A 60 6.05 -16.61 -2.88
C LEU A 60 6.15 -18.13 -2.63
N PHE A 61 5.04 -18.87 -2.82
CA PHE A 61 5.03 -20.33 -2.72
C PHE A 61 6.05 -21.05 -3.61
N TRP A 62 6.45 -20.50 -4.77
CA TRP A 62 7.44 -21.15 -5.63
C TRP A 62 8.88 -21.03 -5.13
N GLU A 63 9.13 -20.16 -4.16
CA GLU A 63 10.48 -19.86 -3.68
C GLU A 63 10.93 -20.82 -2.57
N ASN A 64 10.13 -21.86 -2.28
CA ASN A 64 10.49 -22.96 -1.38
C ASN A 64 11.30 -24.08 -2.07
N SER A 65 11.40 -24.10 -3.41
CA SER A 65 12.08 -25.16 -4.14
C SER A 65 13.60 -25.18 -3.93
N ASP A 66 14.16 -24.04 -3.53
CA ASP A 66 15.56 -23.87 -3.13
C ASP A 66 15.61 -23.33 -1.70
N PRO A 67 16.21 -24.07 -0.73
CA PRO A 67 16.31 -23.61 0.65
C PRO A 67 17.01 -22.26 0.83
N GLU A 68 17.95 -21.87 -0.05
CA GLU A 68 18.58 -20.55 0.02
C GLU A 68 17.62 -19.45 -0.42
N LYS A 69 16.84 -19.67 -1.47
CA LYS A 69 15.82 -18.71 -1.92
C LYS A 69 14.74 -18.51 -0.87
N MET A 70 14.28 -19.60 -0.26
CA MET A 70 13.33 -19.55 0.84
C MET A 70 13.90 -18.74 2.02
N ARG A 71 15.18 -18.94 2.37
CA ARG A 71 15.85 -18.15 3.41
C ARG A 71 15.91 -16.66 3.09
N GLU A 72 16.17 -16.29 1.84
CA GLU A 72 16.22 -14.89 1.41
C GLU A 72 14.87 -14.20 1.59
N TRP A 73 13.77 -14.87 1.24
CA TRP A 73 12.42 -14.33 1.43
C TRP A 73 11.99 -14.25 2.90
N LEU A 74 12.28 -15.28 3.70
CA LEU A 74 12.06 -15.24 5.14
C LEU A 74 12.88 -14.12 5.80
N ARG A 75 14.12 -13.90 5.34
CA ARG A 75 14.95 -12.77 5.77
C ARG A 75 14.31 -11.44 5.40
N PHE A 76 13.85 -11.27 4.16
CA PHE A 76 13.16 -10.06 3.69
C PHE A 76 11.93 -9.73 4.55
N ILE A 77 11.05 -10.70 4.80
CA ILE A 77 9.83 -10.51 5.60
C ILE A 77 10.18 -10.01 7.00
N LYS A 78 11.16 -10.63 7.65
CA LYS A 78 11.61 -10.22 8.98
C LYS A 78 12.37 -8.89 9.00
N ASN A 79 13.20 -8.62 7.99
CA ASN A 79 14.02 -7.41 7.95
C ASN A 79 13.15 -6.16 7.72
N THR A 80 12.19 -6.25 6.80
CA THR A 80 11.22 -5.17 6.55
C THR A 80 10.17 -5.06 7.66
N GLY A 81 9.85 -6.16 8.32
CA GLY A 81 8.74 -6.23 9.27
C GLY A 81 7.38 -6.20 8.57
N ALA A 82 7.30 -6.78 7.36
CA ALA A 82 6.05 -6.97 6.64
C ALA A 82 5.09 -7.87 7.44
N LYS A 83 3.80 -7.52 7.44
CA LYS A 83 2.76 -8.23 8.22
C LYS A 83 1.59 -8.71 7.36
N HIS A 84 1.40 -8.14 6.18
CA HIS A 84 0.46 -8.65 5.18
C HIS A 84 1.22 -8.93 3.89
N ILE A 85 1.20 -10.18 3.42
CA ILE A 85 1.92 -10.61 2.22
C ILE A 85 0.91 -10.93 1.12
N GLY A 86 0.81 -10.03 0.15
CA GLY A 86 -0.14 -10.09 -0.96
C GLY A 86 0.20 -11.14 -1.99
N ARG A 87 -0.86 -11.80 -2.47
CA ARG A 87 -0.80 -12.78 -3.57
C ARG A 87 0.33 -13.82 -3.37
N ALA A 88 0.54 -14.20 -2.11
CA ALA A 88 1.60 -15.11 -1.69
C ALA A 88 1.44 -16.51 -2.31
N ALA A 89 0.20 -16.95 -2.55
CA ALA A 89 -0.12 -18.15 -3.31
C ALA A 89 -1.30 -17.97 -4.26
N MET A 90 -1.11 -18.34 -5.52
CA MET A 90 -2.16 -18.30 -6.55
C MET A 90 -1.77 -19.13 -7.78
N ILE A 91 -2.76 -19.54 -8.54
CA ILE A 91 -2.62 -19.97 -9.94
C ILE A 91 -3.59 -19.12 -10.75
N TRP A 92 -3.13 -18.61 -11.88
CA TRP A 92 -3.99 -17.87 -12.79
C TRP A 92 -4.71 -18.84 -13.75
N THR A 93 -3.99 -19.56 -14.62
CA THR A 93 -4.62 -20.44 -15.63
C THR A 93 -4.10 -21.88 -15.65
N GLU A 94 -2.99 -22.17 -14.98
CA GLU A 94 -2.28 -23.46 -15.05
C GLU A 94 -2.72 -24.42 -13.91
N PHE A 95 -4.02 -24.71 -13.82
CA PHE A 95 -4.60 -25.47 -12.71
C PHE A 95 -4.11 -26.93 -12.61
N GLU A 96 -3.45 -27.46 -13.64
CA GLU A 96 -2.74 -28.74 -13.59
C GLU A 96 -1.64 -28.78 -12.51
N TYR A 97 -1.16 -27.62 -12.07
CA TYR A 97 -0.17 -27.51 -11.00
C TYR A 97 -0.79 -27.25 -9.61
N ASP A 98 -2.12 -27.25 -9.46
CA ASP A 98 -2.80 -26.89 -8.19
C ASP A 98 -2.27 -27.71 -7.00
N GLU A 99 -2.13 -29.04 -7.12
CA GLU A 99 -1.64 -29.86 -6.01
C GLU A 99 -0.18 -29.55 -5.64
N THR A 100 0.66 -29.21 -6.63
CA THR A 100 2.05 -28.79 -6.35
C THR A 100 2.07 -27.41 -5.71
N MET A 101 1.24 -26.48 -6.20
CA MET A 101 1.08 -25.14 -5.62
C MET A 101 0.60 -25.23 -4.16
N PHE A 102 -0.44 -26.03 -3.85
CA PHE A 102 -0.94 -26.17 -2.49
C PHE A 102 0.11 -26.79 -1.56
N ALA A 103 0.84 -27.81 -2.02
CA ALA A 103 1.92 -28.40 -1.22
C ALA A 103 3.01 -27.37 -0.87
N ASN A 104 3.42 -26.57 -1.85
CA ASN A 104 4.44 -25.54 -1.66
C ASN A 104 3.95 -24.34 -0.84
N ALA A 105 2.70 -23.92 -1.07
CA ALA A 105 2.04 -22.88 -0.31
C ALA A 105 1.94 -23.24 1.17
N GLY A 106 1.66 -24.51 1.49
CA GLY A 106 1.68 -25.03 2.87
C GLY A 106 3.05 -24.97 3.52
N GLN A 107 4.09 -25.46 2.84
CA GLN A 107 5.47 -25.42 3.37
C GLN A 107 5.97 -23.98 3.61
N MET A 108 5.68 -23.07 2.68
CA MET A 108 6.02 -21.66 2.83
C MET A 108 5.23 -21.02 3.99
N ALA A 109 3.93 -21.30 4.09
CA ALA A 109 3.11 -20.80 5.19
C ALA A 109 3.59 -21.27 6.56
N GLU A 110 3.91 -22.56 6.71
CA GLU A 110 4.49 -23.11 7.94
C GLU A 110 5.77 -22.37 8.34
N ALA A 111 6.68 -22.12 7.40
CA ALA A 111 7.93 -21.45 7.69
C ALA A 111 7.77 -19.97 8.03
N VAL A 112 6.90 -19.25 7.31
CA VAL A 112 6.58 -17.85 7.60
C VAL A 112 5.99 -17.74 9.00
N HIS A 113 4.98 -18.56 9.34
CA HIS A 113 4.33 -18.48 10.66
C HIS A 113 5.20 -18.99 11.81
N ALA A 114 6.12 -19.93 11.55
CA ALA A 114 7.12 -20.34 12.54
C ALA A 114 8.11 -19.20 12.86
N GLN A 115 8.41 -18.34 11.88
CA GLN A 115 9.26 -17.17 12.07
C GLN A 115 8.52 -16.01 12.71
N ASP A 116 7.29 -15.74 12.24
CA ASP A 116 6.44 -14.66 12.73
C ASP A 116 4.96 -15.09 12.64
N PRO A 117 4.34 -15.51 13.77
CA PRO A 117 2.98 -16.01 13.79
C PRO A 117 1.92 -14.93 13.52
N GLU A 118 2.31 -13.65 13.48
CA GLU A 118 1.38 -12.55 13.24
C GLU A 118 1.17 -12.28 11.75
N VAL A 119 2.06 -12.75 10.87
CA VAL A 119 1.96 -12.50 9.42
C VAL A 119 0.68 -13.09 8.84
N ILE A 120 -0.02 -12.29 8.02
CA ILE A 120 -1.13 -12.71 7.17
C ILE A 120 -0.59 -12.99 5.77
N LEU A 121 -0.83 -14.20 5.27
CA LEU A 121 -0.60 -14.56 3.88
C LEU A 121 -1.92 -14.46 3.11
N GLN A 122 -1.91 -13.72 1.99
CA GLN A 122 -3.04 -13.59 1.09
C GLN A 122 -2.91 -14.57 -0.08
N ALA A 123 -3.97 -15.34 -0.34
CA ALA A 123 -4.11 -16.18 -1.53
C ALA A 123 -4.88 -15.46 -2.65
N GLY A 124 -4.76 -15.94 -3.89
CA GLY A 124 -5.50 -15.43 -5.05
C GLY A 124 -6.45 -16.46 -5.67
N ILE A 125 -7.70 -16.06 -5.89
CA ILE A 125 -8.73 -16.78 -6.66
C ILE A 125 -9.29 -15.80 -7.69
N PHE A 126 -8.68 -15.73 -8.87
CA PHE A 126 -8.90 -14.66 -9.84
C PHE A 126 -10.03 -14.93 -10.84
N GLU A 127 -10.29 -13.93 -11.68
CA GLU A 127 -11.23 -13.85 -12.79
C GLU A 127 -10.92 -14.75 -14.00
N THR A 128 -10.48 -15.97 -13.74
CA THR A 128 -10.06 -16.90 -14.79
C THR A 128 -10.32 -18.36 -14.41
N THR A 129 -10.64 -19.16 -15.42
CA THR A 129 -10.69 -20.62 -15.38
C THR A 129 -10.05 -21.16 -16.65
N ALA A 130 -9.60 -22.41 -16.63
CA ALA A 130 -8.99 -23.05 -17.77
C ALA A 130 -9.38 -24.52 -17.88
N LYS A 131 -9.19 -25.11 -19.07
CA LYS A 131 -9.54 -26.52 -19.32
C LYS A 131 -8.88 -27.50 -18.36
N SER A 132 -7.75 -27.17 -17.75
CA SER A 132 -7.07 -28.01 -16.77
C SER A 132 -7.88 -28.25 -15.48
N VAL A 133 -8.94 -27.47 -15.20
CA VAL A 133 -9.88 -27.82 -14.11
C VAL A 133 -10.57 -29.16 -14.35
N ASN A 134 -10.69 -29.60 -15.61
CA ASN A 134 -11.25 -30.90 -15.96
C ASN A 134 -10.46 -32.09 -15.40
N ASP A 135 -9.23 -31.88 -14.94
CA ASP A 135 -8.37 -32.90 -14.36
C ASP A 135 -8.44 -32.93 -12.82
N ILE A 136 -9.12 -31.97 -12.19
CA ILE A 136 -9.19 -31.83 -10.74
C ILE A 136 -10.42 -32.57 -10.20
N PRO A 137 -10.26 -33.66 -9.41
CA PRO A 137 -11.38 -34.35 -8.78
C PRO A 137 -12.04 -33.46 -7.74
N ILE A 138 -13.39 -33.42 -7.73
CA ILE A 138 -14.14 -32.67 -6.73
C ILE A 138 -14.21 -33.52 -5.44
N PRO A 139 -13.65 -33.05 -4.32
CA PRO A 139 -13.79 -33.77 -3.06
C PRO A 139 -15.24 -33.79 -2.57
N ALA A 140 -15.64 -34.88 -1.88
CA ALA A 140 -17.00 -35.05 -1.37
C ALA A 140 -17.49 -33.87 -0.49
N TRP A 141 -16.59 -33.27 0.30
CA TRP A 141 -16.90 -32.14 1.17
C TRP A 141 -17.34 -30.88 0.40
N VAL A 142 -16.97 -30.74 -0.88
CA VAL A 142 -17.44 -29.63 -1.72
C VAL A 142 -18.92 -29.79 -2.01
N PHE A 143 -19.36 -30.98 -2.42
CA PHE A 143 -20.78 -31.24 -2.65
C PHE A 143 -21.60 -31.10 -1.36
N GLU A 144 -21.06 -31.58 -0.24
CA GLU A 144 -21.72 -31.51 1.08
C GLU A 144 -21.98 -30.06 1.52
N GLU A 145 -21.01 -29.16 1.37
CA GLU A 145 -21.18 -27.73 1.69
C GLU A 145 -22.36 -27.11 0.93
N PHE A 146 -22.52 -27.50 -0.34
CA PHE A 146 -23.57 -26.97 -1.21
C PHE A 146 -24.88 -27.77 -1.12
N GLY A 147 -24.95 -28.79 -0.25
CA GLY A 147 -26.13 -29.66 -0.12
C GLY A 147 -26.43 -30.49 -1.38
N LEU A 148 -25.42 -30.72 -2.22
CA LEU A 148 -25.52 -31.47 -3.46
C LEU A 148 -25.21 -32.96 -3.23
N PRO A 149 -25.78 -33.86 -4.05
CA PRO A 149 -25.40 -35.26 -4.06
C PRO A 149 -23.90 -35.41 -4.36
N ARG A 150 -23.22 -36.31 -3.63
CA ARG A 150 -21.83 -36.65 -3.90
C ARG A 150 -21.73 -37.32 -5.27
N GLU A 151 -20.80 -36.84 -6.09
CA GLU A 151 -20.46 -37.44 -7.39
C GLU A 151 -18.98 -37.80 -7.44
N ASN A 152 -18.63 -38.88 -8.16
CA ASN A 152 -17.24 -39.20 -8.48
C ASN A 152 -16.89 -38.62 -9.86
N ARG A 153 -16.56 -37.32 -9.88
CA ARG A 153 -16.19 -36.59 -11.10
C ARG A 153 -15.19 -35.48 -10.81
N ASN A 154 -14.66 -34.92 -11.88
CA ASN A 154 -13.83 -33.72 -11.85
C ASN A 154 -14.68 -32.47 -12.03
N PHE A 155 -14.05 -31.30 -11.84
CA PHE A 155 -14.64 -30.04 -12.26
C PHE A 155 -14.87 -30.03 -13.78
N LYS A 156 -15.78 -29.18 -14.25
CA LYS A 156 -16.15 -29.08 -15.68
C LYS A 156 -15.97 -27.65 -16.16
N TYR A 157 -14.92 -27.42 -16.95
CA TYR A 157 -14.60 -26.13 -17.56
C TYR A 157 -15.82 -25.49 -18.24
N GLU A 158 -16.50 -26.24 -19.12
CA GLU A 158 -17.65 -25.73 -19.87
C GLU A 158 -18.84 -25.35 -18.98
N ALA A 159 -18.96 -25.96 -17.80
CA ALA A 159 -20.03 -25.67 -16.85
C ALA A 159 -19.73 -24.47 -15.95
N MET A 160 -18.53 -23.89 -16.03
CA MET A 160 -18.16 -22.66 -15.31
C MET A 160 -18.35 -21.39 -16.14
N LEU A 161 -18.58 -21.51 -17.45
CA LEU A 161 -18.57 -20.37 -18.38
C LEU A 161 -19.93 -19.68 -18.46
N TYR A 162 -19.91 -18.44 -18.95
CA TYR A 162 -21.12 -17.75 -19.38
C TYR A 162 -21.86 -18.55 -20.47
N PRO A 163 -23.16 -18.88 -20.29
CA PRO A 163 -23.89 -19.73 -21.23
C PRO A 163 -23.99 -19.22 -22.66
N ASP A 164 -23.88 -17.91 -22.87
CA ASP A 164 -23.89 -17.28 -24.20
C ASP A 164 -22.51 -17.27 -24.88
N GLY A 165 -21.48 -17.78 -24.21
CA GLY A 165 -20.13 -17.89 -24.73
C GLY A 165 -19.33 -16.58 -24.69
N ARG A 166 -19.82 -15.51 -24.05
CA ARG A 166 -19.00 -14.31 -23.83
C ARG A 166 -17.77 -14.67 -23.00
N TYR A 167 -16.66 -13.97 -23.25
CA TYR A 167 -15.36 -14.19 -22.61
C TYR A 167 -14.77 -15.61 -22.74
N LEU A 168 -15.29 -16.42 -23.66
CA LEU A 168 -14.64 -17.66 -24.07
C LEU A 168 -13.26 -17.35 -24.65
N ASP A 169 -12.24 -18.04 -24.16
CA ASP A 169 -10.84 -17.92 -24.59
C ASP A 169 -10.28 -16.48 -24.43
N ASN A 170 -10.85 -15.69 -23.52
CA ASN A 170 -10.49 -14.28 -23.30
C ASN A 170 -9.01 -14.07 -22.97
N TRP A 171 -8.38 -15.05 -22.31
CA TRP A 171 -6.96 -15.00 -21.91
C TRP A 171 -6.07 -15.89 -22.79
N GLY A 172 -6.67 -16.59 -23.75
CA GLY A 172 -6.02 -17.53 -24.64
C GLY A 172 -6.85 -18.80 -24.83
N PRO A 173 -6.47 -19.67 -25.78
CA PRO A 173 -7.21 -20.90 -26.06
C PRO A 173 -7.39 -21.78 -24.81
N GLY A 174 -8.64 -22.03 -24.44
CA GLY A 174 -9.01 -22.82 -23.26
C GLY A 174 -8.86 -22.08 -21.93
N GLN A 175 -8.75 -20.75 -21.93
CA GLN A 175 -8.63 -19.89 -20.75
C GLN A 175 -9.68 -18.77 -20.81
N SER A 176 -10.68 -18.83 -19.93
CA SER A 176 -11.87 -17.98 -20.01
C SER A 176 -12.17 -17.29 -18.69
N VAL A 177 -13.05 -16.31 -18.74
CA VAL A 177 -13.66 -15.74 -17.53
C VAL A 177 -14.77 -16.70 -17.05
N PRO A 178 -14.72 -17.17 -15.79
CA PRO A 178 -15.82 -17.94 -15.22
C PRO A 178 -17.00 -17.03 -14.85
N ASP A 179 -18.20 -17.61 -14.81
CA ASP A 179 -19.44 -16.95 -14.40
C ASP A 179 -19.85 -17.45 -13.00
N ILE A 180 -19.92 -16.54 -12.02
CA ILE A 180 -20.26 -16.88 -10.63
C ILE A 180 -21.68 -17.44 -10.47
N THR A 181 -22.58 -17.16 -11.41
CA THR A 181 -23.95 -17.69 -11.38
C THR A 181 -23.98 -19.19 -11.69
N GLN A 182 -22.92 -19.73 -12.28
CA GLN A 182 -22.78 -21.17 -12.48
C GLN A 182 -22.39 -21.86 -11.18
N THR A 183 -23.16 -22.90 -10.81
CA THR A 183 -22.85 -23.71 -9.62
C THR A 183 -21.42 -24.26 -9.65
N GLU A 184 -20.95 -24.70 -10.81
CA GLU A 184 -19.60 -25.25 -10.96
C GLU A 184 -18.50 -24.24 -10.58
N THR A 185 -18.67 -22.96 -10.93
CA THR A 185 -17.77 -21.87 -10.53
C THR A 185 -17.74 -21.70 -9.02
N GLN A 186 -18.91 -21.70 -8.38
CA GLN A 186 -19.02 -21.57 -6.93
C GLN A 186 -18.36 -22.75 -6.19
N LEU A 187 -18.56 -23.99 -6.68
CA LEU A 187 -17.90 -25.18 -6.13
C LEU A 187 -16.37 -25.05 -6.22
N PHE A 188 -15.85 -24.60 -7.36
CA PHE A 188 -14.41 -24.45 -7.57
C PHE A 188 -13.80 -23.35 -6.69
N PHE A 189 -14.46 -22.20 -6.59
CA PHE A 189 -13.97 -21.08 -5.79
C PHE A 189 -14.00 -21.42 -4.31
N PHE A 190 -15.08 -22.05 -3.82
CA PHE A 190 -15.12 -22.55 -2.44
C PHE A 190 -14.06 -23.63 -2.19
N TYR A 191 -13.87 -24.55 -3.13
CA TYR A 191 -12.84 -25.58 -3.02
C TYR A 191 -11.46 -24.96 -2.78
N ARG A 192 -11.06 -23.99 -3.61
CA ARG A 192 -9.77 -23.31 -3.47
C ARG A 192 -9.68 -22.51 -2.17
N ALA A 193 -10.73 -21.77 -1.82
CA ALA A 193 -10.76 -20.96 -0.60
C ALA A 193 -10.56 -21.82 0.66
N LYS A 194 -11.29 -22.94 0.77
CA LYS A 194 -11.15 -23.89 1.87
C LYS A 194 -9.72 -24.46 1.94
N ARG A 195 -9.15 -24.87 0.80
CA ARG A 195 -7.77 -25.38 0.72
C ARG A 195 -6.76 -24.36 1.22
N PHE A 196 -6.87 -23.08 0.85
CA PHE A 196 -5.97 -22.03 1.33
C PHE A 196 -6.12 -21.77 2.84
N ILE A 197 -7.35 -21.72 3.34
CA ILE A 197 -7.63 -21.55 4.78
C ILE A 197 -7.01 -22.69 5.59
N ASP A 198 -7.15 -23.93 5.12
CA ASP A 198 -6.57 -25.12 5.76
C ASP A 198 -5.02 -25.08 5.79
N LEU A 199 -4.38 -24.38 4.86
CA LEU A 199 -2.93 -24.16 4.82
C LEU A 199 -2.47 -22.97 5.68
N GLY A 200 -3.39 -22.29 6.36
CA GLY A 200 -3.10 -21.17 7.26
C GLY A 200 -3.05 -19.80 6.60
N TYR A 201 -3.58 -19.66 5.38
CA TYR A 201 -3.81 -18.36 4.74
C TYR A 201 -5.04 -17.70 5.37
N GLU A 202 -4.94 -16.41 5.66
CA GLU A 202 -5.96 -15.64 6.40
C GLU A 202 -6.48 -14.45 5.59
N SER A 203 -6.08 -14.35 4.32
CA SER A 203 -6.65 -13.40 3.38
C SER A 203 -6.81 -14.04 1.99
N ILE A 204 -7.86 -13.67 1.26
CA ILE A 204 -8.14 -14.14 -0.11
C ILE A 204 -8.56 -12.95 -0.97
N HIS A 205 -7.82 -12.76 -2.06
CA HIS A 205 -8.11 -11.78 -3.08
C HIS A 205 -8.86 -12.44 -4.26
N PHE A 206 -10.00 -11.85 -4.65
CA PHE A 206 -10.85 -12.38 -5.72
C PHE A 206 -10.70 -11.69 -7.08
N GLY A 207 -9.77 -10.74 -7.21
CA GLY A 207 -9.53 -10.04 -8.47
C GLY A 207 -10.77 -9.27 -8.97
N GLN A 208 -11.07 -9.37 -10.25
CA GLN A 208 -12.12 -8.61 -10.93
C GLN A 208 -13.51 -9.24 -10.75
N VAL A 209 -14.07 -9.15 -9.53
CA VAL A 209 -15.38 -9.76 -9.19
C VAL A 209 -16.55 -9.23 -10.03
N ARG A 210 -16.47 -8.01 -10.57
CA ARG A 210 -17.45 -7.46 -11.50
C ARG A 210 -17.46 -8.18 -12.85
N LEU A 211 -16.28 -8.61 -13.32
CA LEU A 211 -16.13 -9.34 -14.58
C LEU A 211 -16.67 -10.78 -14.45
N VAL A 212 -16.40 -11.42 -13.31
CA VAL A 212 -16.89 -12.78 -13.00
C VAL A 212 -18.38 -12.79 -12.62
N GLY A 213 -18.89 -11.67 -12.11
CA GLY A 213 -20.27 -11.49 -11.68
C GLY A 213 -21.09 -10.62 -12.60
N GLU A 214 -20.78 -10.54 -13.90
CA GLU A 214 -21.51 -9.66 -14.82
C GLU A 214 -23.01 -10.02 -14.90
N GLU A 215 -23.34 -11.31 -14.81
CA GLU A 215 -24.72 -11.81 -14.72
C GLU A 215 -25.29 -11.81 -13.29
N ASP A 216 -24.45 -11.67 -12.27
CA ASP A 216 -24.85 -11.56 -10.86
C ASP A 216 -25.19 -10.10 -10.51
N THR A 217 -26.20 -9.56 -11.17
CA THR A 217 -26.55 -8.12 -11.14
C THR A 217 -26.83 -7.52 -9.76
N SER A 218 -27.05 -8.36 -8.73
CA SER A 218 -27.20 -7.96 -7.32
C SER A 218 -26.08 -8.46 -6.40
N TYR A 219 -25.02 -9.07 -6.95
CA TYR A 219 -23.95 -9.75 -6.23
C TYR A 219 -24.45 -10.84 -5.25
N ALA A 220 -25.62 -11.44 -5.52
CA ALA A 220 -26.25 -12.38 -4.61
C ALA A 220 -25.46 -13.70 -4.53
N GLU A 221 -24.96 -14.20 -5.65
CA GLU A 221 -24.18 -15.44 -5.69
C GLU A 221 -22.78 -15.21 -5.11
N TRP A 222 -22.15 -14.08 -5.41
CA TRP A 222 -20.93 -13.64 -4.74
C TRP A 222 -21.11 -13.59 -3.22
N ASN A 223 -22.13 -12.87 -2.74
CA ASN A 223 -22.36 -12.71 -1.30
C ASN A 223 -22.63 -14.05 -0.61
N ARG A 224 -23.39 -14.97 -1.23
CA ARG A 224 -23.58 -16.33 -0.70
C ARG A 224 -22.27 -17.09 -0.60
N LEU A 225 -21.42 -17.03 -1.62
CA LEU A 225 -20.11 -17.69 -1.61
C LEU A 225 -19.19 -17.09 -0.53
N LEU A 226 -19.08 -15.76 -0.46
CA LEU A 226 -18.26 -15.08 0.55
C LEU A 226 -18.72 -15.43 1.97
N LYS A 227 -20.04 -15.48 2.22
CA LYS A 227 -20.62 -15.92 3.51
C LYS A 227 -20.20 -17.36 3.87
N ARG A 228 -20.22 -18.30 2.91
CA ARG A 228 -19.76 -19.69 3.14
C ARG A 228 -18.27 -19.73 3.49
N ILE A 229 -17.45 -18.97 2.79
CA ILE A 229 -16.00 -18.90 3.04
C ILE A 229 -15.72 -18.33 4.43
N ARG A 230 -16.41 -17.26 4.83
CA ARG A 230 -16.29 -16.68 6.18
C ARG A 230 -16.73 -17.66 7.26
N ALA A 231 -17.88 -18.32 7.09
CA ALA A 231 -18.36 -19.32 8.03
C ALA A 231 -17.35 -20.46 8.24
N TYR A 232 -16.71 -20.92 7.14
CA TYR A 232 -15.65 -21.91 7.24
C TYR A 232 -14.42 -21.39 8.00
N ALA A 233 -13.98 -20.16 7.70
CA ALA A 233 -12.83 -19.55 8.36
C ALA A 233 -13.07 -19.28 9.85
N GLU A 234 -14.29 -18.93 10.25
CA GLU A 234 -14.67 -18.75 11.66
C GLU A 234 -14.50 -20.06 12.47
N GLU A 235 -14.66 -21.22 11.84
CA GLU A 235 -14.46 -22.52 12.50
C GLU A 235 -13.01 -23.03 12.38
N ARG A 236 -12.38 -22.84 11.22
CA ARG A 236 -11.15 -23.56 10.83
C ARG A 236 -9.94 -22.69 10.54
N GLY A 237 -10.12 -21.40 10.34
CA GLY A 237 -9.02 -20.47 10.08
C GLY A 237 -8.06 -20.40 11.26
N ARG A 238 -6.78 -20.16 11.00
CA ARG A 238 -5.71 -20.14 12.01
C ARG A 238 -6.03 -19.24 13.21
N ARG A 239 -6.69 -18.11 12.96
CA ARG A 239 -7.19 -17.16 13.97
C ARG A 239 -8.69 -16.92 13.80
N HIS A 240 -9.44 -17.95 13.44
CA HIS A 240 -10.91 -17.94 13.31
C HIS A 240 -11.47 -16.76 12.49
N ASN A 241 -10.73 -16.35 11.44
CA ASN A 241 -11.05 -15.19 10.63
C ASN A 241 -10.44 -15.33 9.23
N VAL A 242 -11.00 -14.59 8.26
CA VAL A 242 -10.45 -14.43 6.92
C VAL A 242 -10.78 -13.03 6.41
N LEU A 243 -9.78 -12.37 5.82
CA LEU A 243 -9.92 -11.08 5.15
C LEU A 243 -10.16 -11.30 3.66
N LEU A 244 -11.27 -10.80 3.12
CA LEU A 244 -11.64 -10.94 1.71
C LEU A 244 -11.55 -9.59 1.03
N ASP A 245 -10.88 -9.52 -0.11
CA ASP A 245 -10.77 -8.31 -0.92
C ASP A 245 -10.90 -8.59 -2.42
N ALA A 246 -11.13 -7.55 -3.20
CA ALA A 246 -11.31 -7.62 -4.65
C ALA A 246 -11.01 -6.27 -5.30
N HIS A 247 -10.84 -6.27 -6.64
CA HIS A 247 -10.73 -5.07 -7.49
C HIS A 247 -12.08 -4.36 -7.67
N THR A 248 -12.73 -4.02 -6.56
CA THR A 248 -14.00 -3.25 -6.57
C THR A 248 -14.19 -2.48 -5.27
N ASN A 249 -14.73 -1.28 -5.39
CA ASN A 249 -14.96 -0.35 -4.28
C ASN A 249 -16.45 -0.10 -4.00
N GLU A 250 -17.37 -0.90 -4.56
CA GLU A 250 -18.81 -0.58 -4.58
C GLU A 250 -19.75 -1.77 -4.25
N VAL A 251 -19.26 -2.85 -3.65
CA VAL A 251 -20.07 -4.06 -3.36
C VAL A 251 -20.52 -4.12 -1.91
N TYR A 252 -21.84 -4.18 -1.71
CA TYR A 252 -22.47 -4.46 -0.43
C TYR A 252 -22.88 -5.94 -0.32
N ASP A 253 -22.82 -6.45 0.91
CA ASP A 253 -23.47 -7.69 1.34
C ASP A 253 -24.94 -7.39 1.69
N ASP A 254 -25.87 -8.11 1.08
CA ASP A 254 -27.34 -7.96 1.11
C ASP A 254 -27.98 -7.07 0.02
N GLU A 255 -29.23 -7.41 -0.32
CA GLU A 255 -30.02 -6.83 -1.44
C GLU A 255 -30.48 -5.37 -1.20
N ASP A 256 -30.47 -4.89 0.05
CA ASP A 256 -30.95 -3.54 0.41
C ASP A 256 -29.80 -2.54 0.61
N SER A 257 -29.01 -2.36 -0.46
CA SER A 257 -28.02 -1.28 -0.55
C SER A 257 -28.64 0.12 -0.57
N SER A 258 -29.97 0.23 -0.55
CA SER A 258 -30.73 1.48 -0.68
C SER A 258 -30.86 2.27 0.63
N SER A 259 -30.53 1.66 1.78
CA SER A 259 -30.59 2.36 3.08
C SER A 259 -29.60 3.52 3.14
N SER A 260 -30.08 4.69 3.58
CA SER A 260 -29.22 5.86 3.83
C SER A 260 -28.36 5.72 5.10
N ASN A 261 -28.61 4.72 5.94
CA ASN A 261 -27.89 4.50 7.19
C ASN A 261 -26.70 3.55 6.98
N ALA A 262 -25.50 3.98 7.39
CA ALA A 262 -24.28 3.19 7.20
C ALA A 262 -24.28 1.87 7.99
N SER A 263 -25.00 1.76 9.11
CA SER A 263 -25.08 0.49 9.86
C SER A 263 -25.89 -0.59 9.14
N ASP A 264 -26.74 -0.19 8.21
CA ASP A 264 -27.68 -1.09 7.53
C ASP A 264 -27.09 -1.59 6.19
N ARG A 265 -26.12 -0.85 5.63
CA ARG A 265 -25.36 -1.23 4.44
C ARG A 265 -24.13 -2.03 4.84
N LYS A 266 -24.14 -3.36 4.69
CA LYS A 266 -23.01 -4.21 5.06
C LYS A 266 -22.03 -4.30 3.90
N LEU A 267 -20.74 -4.15 4.15
CA LEU A 267 -19.70 -4.29 3.13
C LEU A 267 -19.46 -5.78 2.85
N ALA A 268 -19.26 -6.17 1.59
CA ALA A 268 -18.93 -7.55 1.23
C ALA A 268 -17.48 -7.92 1.54
N PHE A 269 -16.57 -6.95 1.36
CA PHE A 269 -15.12 -7.10 1.48
C PHE A 269 -14.58 -6.38 2.72
N ASP A 270 -13.47 -6.90 3.27
CA ASP A 270 -12.77 -6.32 4.43
C ASP A 270 -11.86 -5.16 4.03
N PHE A 271 -11.39 -5.14 2.79
CA PHE A 271 -10.72 -3.99 2.22
C PHE A 271 -10.84 -4.06 0.71
N VAL A 272 -10.47 -2.98 0.04
CA VAL A 272 -10.41 -2.94 -1.43
C VAL A 272 -8.97 -3.10 -1.86
N GLY A 273 -8.65 -4.12 -2.66
CA GLY A 273 -7.37 -4.17 -3.39
C GLY A 273 -7.55 -3.47 -4.73
N TYR A 274 -6.65 -2.60 -5.15
CA TYR A 274 -6.81 -1.91 -6.44
C TYR A 274 -5.47 -1.52 -7.07
N PRO A 275 -5.35 -1.45 -8.40
CA PRO A 275 -4.17 -0.87 -9.04
C PRO A 275 -3.97 0.59 -8.61
N ALA A 276 -2.72 1.04 -8.54
CA ALA A 276 -2.37 2.39 -8.09
C ALA A 276 -2.88 3.48 -9.03
N ARG A 277 -3.10 3.17 -10.31
CA ARG A 277 -3.47 4.13 -11.36
C ARG A 277 -2.50 5.30 -11.40
N VAL A 278 -1.21 4.99 -11.58
CA VAL A 278 -0.16 6.02 -11.61
C VAL A 278 -0.34 6.95 -12.81
N LYS A 279 -0.44 8.26 -12.56
CA LYS A 279 -0.64 9.28 -13.59
C LYS A 279 0.70 9.76 -14.15
N PRO A 280 0.96 9.65 -15.46
CA PRO A 280 2.19 10.16 -16.05
C PRO A 280 2.24 11.70 -16.07
N LEU A 281 3.42 12.26 -15.84
CA LEU A 281 3.67 13.69 -15.92
C LEU A 281 4.17 14.07 -17.32
N LEU A 282 3.28 14.55 -18.20
CA LEU A 282 3.60 14.74 -19.62
C LEU A 282 4.79 15.68 -19.93
N HIS A 283 5.16 16.57 -18.99
CA HIS A 283 6.31 17.47 -19.12
C HIS A 283 7.60 16.93 -18.49
N PHE A 284 7.52 15.80 -17.78
CA PHE A 284 8.62 15.13 -17.08
C PHE A 284 8.66 13.66 -17.50
N PRO A 285 9.38 13.34 -18.59
CA PRO A 285 9.43 11.99 -19.13
C PRO A 285 9.75 10.94 -18.06
N GLN A 286 9.03 9.82 -18.11
CA GLN A 286 9.10 8.71 -17.15
C GLN A 286 8.58 8.98 -15.73
N GLU A 287 8.28 10.23 -15.36
CA GLU A 287 7.77 10.53 -14.03
C GLU A 287 6.26 10.31 -13.92
N THR A 288 5.81 9.96 -12.71
CA THR A 288 4.39 9.74 -12.40
C THR A 288 4.02 10.32 -11.05
N LYS A 289 2.71 10.49 -10.83
CA LYS A 289 2.13 10.88 -9.53
C LYS A 289 0.84 10.11 -9.26
N LEU A 290 0.46 10.02 -8.00
CA LEU A 290 -0.88 9.65 -7.57
C LEU A 290 -1.79 10.88 -7.63
N GLU A 291 -3.03 10.71 -8.09
CA GLU A 291 -3.99 11.80 -8.24
C GLU A 291 -5.42 11.30 -8.00
N ILE A 292 -6.15 12.03 -7.16
CA ILE A 292 -7.59 11.81 -6.92
C ILE A 292 -8.36 12.07 -8.22
N ASP A 293 -9.34 11.23 -8.50
CA ASP A 293 -10.19 11.29 -9.71
C ASP A 293 -9.43 11.13 -11.04
N TYR A 294 -8.19 10.62 -10.99
CA TYR A 294 -7.49 10.21 -12.20
C TYR A 294 -7.98 8.83 -12.63
N MET A 295 -8.66 8.80 -13.78
CA MET A 295 -9.27 7.59 -14.33
C MET A 295 -10.24 6.95 -13.33
N ASP A 296 -10.06 5.68 -13.02
CA ASP A 296 -10.80 4.88 -12.05
C ASP A 296 -10.05 4.76 -10.71
N SER A 297 -9.16 5.70 -10.37
CA SER A 297 -8.47 5.68 -9.07
C SER A 297 -9.46 5.77 -7.90
N ILE A 298 -9.23 4.95 -6.87
CA ILE A 298 -10.16 4.79 -5.74
C ILE A 298 -9.89 5.74 -4.57
N TYR A 299 -8.95 6.67 -4.72
CA TYR A 299 -8.57 7.62 -3.68
C TYR A 299 -9.78 8.46 -3.23
N ARG A 300 -10.12 8.38 -1.95
CA ARG A 300 -11.29 8.99 -1.28
C ARG A 300 -12.65 8.48 -1.76
N ASN A 301 -12.66 7.46 -2.60
CA ASN A 301 -13.84 7.03 -3.36
C ASN A 301 -14.28 5.60 -3.00
N THR A 302 -13.82 5.02 -1.88
CA THR A 302 -14.36 3.74 -1.40
C THR A 302 -15.69 3.93 -0.67
N ILE A 303 -16.64 3.00 -0.86
CA ILE A 303 -17.91 3.05 -0.10
C ILE A 303 -17.68 2.83 1.40
N GLY A 304 -18.59 3.35 2.23
CA GLY A 304 -18.67 3.05 3.66
C GLY A 304 -19.85 2.16 4.01
N GLY A 305 -19.84 1.57 5.20
CA GLY A 305 -20.87 0.66 5.68
C GLY A 305 -20.47 -0.09 6.96
N LEU A 306 -21.31 -1.03 7.37
CA LEU A 306 -20.98 -2.01 8.41
C LEU A 306 -19.97 -3.01 7.84
N HIS A 307 -18.76 -2.95 8.37
CA HIS A 307 -17.65 -3.81 7.99
C HIS A 307 -17.88 -5.27 8.43
N PRO A 308 -17.41 -6.30 7.68
CA PRO A 308 -17.54 -7.71 8.07
C PRO A 308 -16.98 -8.01 9.47
N GLN A 309 -15.98 -7.23 9.88
CA GLN A 309 -15.34 -7.32 11.21
C GLN A 309 -16.16 -6.65 12.34
N GLY A 310 -17.31 -6.03 12.05
CA GLY A 310 -18.31 -5.60 13.04
C GLY A 310 -18.26 -4.13 13.46
N TRP A 311 -17.47 -3.28 12.80
CA TRP A 311 -17.42 -1.84 13.02
C TRP A 311 -17.96 -1.08 11.80
N VAL A 312 -18.40 0.17 11.97
CA VAL A 312 -18.93 0.99 10.87
C VAL A 312 -17.83 1.90 10.33
N ALA A 313 -17.64 1.88 9.02
CA ALA A 313 -16.67 2.70 8.31
C ALA A 313 -17.38 3.80 7.51
N SER A 314 -16.84 5.03 7.52
CA SER A 314 -17.29 6.06 6.57
C SER A 314 -16.81 5.76 5.15
N ASN A 315 -15.65 5.13 5.04
CA ASN A 315 -15.02 4.63 3.82
C ASN A 315 -14.30 3.33 4.17
N SER A 316 -14.35 2.33 3.29
CA SER A 316 -13.61 1.07 3.47
C SER A 316 -12.10 1.32 3.41
N PRO A 317 -11.31 0.65 4.26
CA PRO A 317 -9.87 0.57 4.07
C PRO A 317 -9.55 0.00 2.68
N TYR A 318 -8.44 0.44 2.10
CA TYR A 318 -8.01 -0.07 0.82
C TYR A 318 -6.49 -0.13 0.70
N LEU A 319 -6.05 -0.90 -0.27
CA LEU A 319 -4.67 -1.22 -0.53
C LEU A 319 -4.41 -1.05 -2.03
N ILE A 320 -3.52 -0.12 -2.38
CA ILE A 320 -3.08 0.05 -3.78
C ILE A 320 -1.83 -0.78 -4.07
N GLU A 321 -1.75 -1.34 -5.26
CA GLU A 321 -0.58 -2.10 -5.74
C GLU A 321 -0.10 -1.54 -7.08
N LEU A 322 1.19 -1.72 -7.38
CA LEU A 322 1.69 -1.55 -8.75
C LEU A 322 1.34 -2.81 -9.54
N ASP A 323 0.31 -2.72 -10.37
CA ASP A 323 -0.24 -3.90 -11.03
C ASP A 323 0.53 -4.31 -12.30
N ASN A 324 0.29 -5.53 -12.78
CA ASN A 324 0.84 -6.04 -14.04
C ASN A 324 -0.26 -6.67 -14.91
N TYR A 325 -0.18 -6.45 -16.22
CA TYR A 325 -1.14 -7.00 -17.20
C TYR A 325 -0.55 -7.16 -18.61
N GLY A 326 0.78 -7.11 -18.74
CA GLY A 326 1.45 -7.45 -20.00
C GLY A 326 2.87 -6.90 -20.15
N GLY A 327 3.32 -6.06 -19.23
CA GLY A 327 4.62 -5.40 -19.25
C GLY A 327 4.63 -4.13 -20.11
N THR A 328 4.20 -4.21 -21.36
CA THR A 328 4.17 -3.05 -22.28
C THR A 328 3.07 -3.17 -23.34
N ASN A 329 2.53 -2.03 -23.77
CA ASN A 329 1.63 -1.94 -24.92
C ASN A 329 2.39 -1.83 -26.27
N GLY A 330 3.72 -1.93 -26.27
CA GLY A 330 4.55 -1.79 -27.46
C GLY A 330 4.94 -0.35 -27.81
N THR A 331 4.61 0.63 -26.96
CA THR A 331 4.99 2.04 -27.16
C THR A 331 5.81 2.66 -26.00
N PRO A 332 6.94 2.07 -25.58
CA PRO A 332 7.79 2.64 -24.53
C PRO A 332 8.08 4.13 -24.71
N GLY A 333 7.92 4.89 -23.63
CA GLY A 333 8.08 6.34 -23.60
C GLY A 333 6.86 7.13 -24.06
N LYS A 334 5.76 6.48 -24.45
CA LYS A 334 4.48 7.14 -24.76
C LYS A 334 3.40 6.73 -23.77
N SER A 335 2.81 7.72 -23.12
CA SER A 335 1.75 7.47 -22.14
C SER A 335 0.39 7.31 -22.79
N GLU A 336 -0.34 6.27 -22.41
CA GLU A 336 -1.74 6.01 -22.76
C GLU A 336 -2.54 5.64 -21.49
N PRO A 337 -3.88 5.68 -21.50
CA PRO A 337 -4.68 5.23 -20.37
C PRO A 337 -4.29 3.81 -19.96
N PHE A 338 -4.09 3.58 -18.65
CA PHE A 338 -3.57 2.33 -18.10
C PHE A 338 -2.16 1.94 -18.59
N TRP A 339 -1.44 2.77 -19.33
CA TRP A 339 -0.08 2.46 -19.79
C TRP A 339 0.85 3.63 -19.49
N PRO A 340 1.18 3.88 -18.21
CA PRO A 340 2.14 4.93 -17.84
C PRO A 340 3.45 4.73 -18.60
N TRP A 341 3.78 5.70 -19.46
CA TRP A 341 4.96 5.65 -20.32
C TRP A 341 5.10 4.39 -21.19
N GLY A 342 3.97 3.76 -21.55
CA GLY A 342 3.92 2.61 -22.46
C GLY A 342 4.19 1.26 -21.78
N TYR A 343 4.23 1.26 -20.45
CA TYR A 343 4.40 0.08 -19.60
C TYR A 343 3.16 -0.15 -18.73
N ASP A 344 2.99 -1.36 -18.20
CA ASP A 344 2.15 -1.51 -17.01
C ASP A 344 2.87 -0.95 -15.76
N GLU A 345 2.18 -0.87 -14.62
CA GLU A 345 2.66 -0.08 -13.49
C GLU A 345 3.95 -0.63 -12.87
N ILE A 346 4.05 -1.94 -12.68
CA ILE A 346 5.26 -2.55 -12.13
C ILE A 346 6.42 -2.57 -13.14
N ALA A 347 6.14 -2.76 -14.44
CA ALA A 347 7.19 -2.67 -15.45
C ALA A 347 7.70 -1.24 -15.59
N TRP A 348 6.81 -0.25 -15.57
CA TRP A 348 7.19 1.17 -15.51
C TRP A 348 8.14 1.39 -14.33
N PHE A 349 7.74 0.97 -13.13
CA PHE A 349 8.53 1.15 -11.91
C PHE A 349 9.90 0.47 -12.00
N ALA A 350 9.96 -0.78 -12.48
CA ALA A 350 11.21 -1.51 -12.64
C ALA A 350 12.18 -0.86 -13.65
N HIS A 351 11.67 -0.17 -14.67
CA HIS A 351 12.51 0.55 -15.64
C HIS A 351 13.11 1.85 -15.11
N GLN A 352 12.71 2.30 -13.92
CA GLN A 352 13.25 3.52 -13.32
C GLN A 352 14.61 3.28 -12.67
N SER A 353 15.39 4.35 -12.52
CA SER A 353 16.65 4.30 -11.77
C SER A 353 16.40 3.94 -10.30
N ASP A 354 17.42 3.40 -9.64
CA ASP A 354 17.34 3.04 -8.22
C ASP A 354 16.90 4.22 -7.34
N ASP A 355 17.49 5.40 -7.56
CA ASP A 355 17.15 6.61 -6.80
C ASP A 355 15.69 7.05 -7.04
N TYR A 356 15.20 6.91 -8.28
CA TYR A 356 13.82 7.25 -8.59
C TYR A 356 12.85 6.25 -7.96
N ARG A 357 13.10 4.94 -8.06
CA ARG A 357 12.27 3.92 -7.40
C ARG A 357 12.13 4.18 -5.91
N ARG A 358 13.25 4.41 -5.24
CA ARG A 358 13.29 4.67 -3.79
C ARG A 358 12.53 5.93 -3.39
N SER A 359 12.75 7.04 -4.12
CA SER A 359 12.03 8.28 -3.87
C SER A 359 10.54 8.19 -4.18
N TRP A 360 10.16 7.42 -5.21
CA TRP A 360 8.76 7.20 -5.56
C TRP A 360 8.03 6.37 -4.49
N LEU A 361 8.65 5.33 -3.92
CA LEU A 361 8.04 4.56 -2.82
C LEU A 361 7.78 5.44 -1.59
N ALA A 362 8.74 6.29 -1.22
CA ALA A 362 8.58 7.24 -0.12
C ALA A 362 7.47 8.26 -0.44
N TYR A 363 7.47 8.82 -1.65
CA TYR A 363 6.43 9.70 -2.13
C TYR A 363 5.04 9.05 -2.06
N ALA A 364 4.88 7.83 -2.55
CA ALA A 364 3.59 7.16 -2.60
C ALA A 364 3.08 6.87 -1.19
N TYR A 365 3.94 6.41 -0.28
CA TYR A 365 3.62 6.22 1.12
C TYR A 365 3.15 7.54 1.78
N ASP A 366 3.95 8.61 1.66
CA ASP A 366 3.62 9.92 2.22
C ASP A 366 2.35 10.52 1.61
N TRP A 367 2.12 10.29 0.31
CA TRP A 367 0.95 10.78 -0.41
C TRP A 367 -0.31 10.11 0.12
N MET A 368 -0.29 8.79 0.35
CA MET A 368 -1.43 8.05 0.90
C MET A 368 -1.79 8.57 2.28
N GLU A 369 -0.81 8.63 3.18
CA GLU A 369 -1.00 9.20 4.51
C GLU A 369 -1.57 10.63 4.45
N THR A 370 -1.07 11.45 3.53
CA THR A 370 -1.43 12.87 3.42
C THR A 370 -2.80 13.12 2.80
N ASN A 371 -3.21 12.27 1.87
CA ASN A 371 -4.38 12.51 1.03
C ASN A 371 -5.55 11.60 1.36
N ASP A 372 -5.34 10.36 1.80
CA ASP A 372 -6.42 9.47 2.19
C ASP A 372 -5.97 8.44 3.25
N PRO A 373 -6.27 8.69 4.54
CA PRO A 373 -5.83 7.83 5.63
C PRO A 373 -6.54 6.46 5.68
N ASN A 374 -7.53 6.19 4.82
CA ASN A 374 -8.10 4.84 4.68
C ASN A 374 -7.28 3.97 3.72
N GLY A 375 -6.39 4.57 2.94
CA GLY A 375 -5.61 3.89 1.92
C GLY A 375 -4.19 3.58 2.36
N HIS A 376 -3.70 2.43 1.90
CA HIS A 376 -2.33 1.96 2.13
C HIS A 376 -1.68 1.60 0.80
N ILE A 377 -0.36 1.68 0.72
CA ILE A 377 0.41 1.14 -0.40
C ILE A 377 0.91 -0.26 -0.07
N GLN A 378 0.64 -1.20 -0.96
CA GLN A 378 1.29 -2.49 -0.99
C GLN A 378 2.65 -2.35 -1.66
N MET A 379 3.72 -2.37 -0.85
CA MET A 379 5.07 -2.18 -1.37
C MET A 379 5.44 -3.32 -2.33
N PRO A 380 5.99 -3.02 -3.53
CA PRO A 380 6.35 -4.05 -4.48
C PRO A 380 7.51 -4.88 -3.91
N ALA A 381 7.33 -6.19 -3.78
CA ALA A 381 8.38 -7.09 -3.34
C ALA A 381 8.80 -8.06 -4.45
N TYR A 382 7.85 -8.66 -5.17
CA TYR A 382 8.13 -9.42 -6.39
C TYR A 382 6.94 -9.40 -7.36
N ARG A 383 7.26 -9.31 -8.66
CA ARG A 383 6.29 -9.35 -9.74
C ARG A 383 6.92 -9.71 -11.07
N THR A 384 6.17 -10.38 -11.94
CA THR A 384 6.60 -10.59 -13.34
C THR A 384 6.54 -9.27 -14.12
N LEU A 385 7.49 -9.08 -15.03
CA LEU A 385 7.58 -7.92 -15.92
C LEU A 385 6.97 -8.21 -17.31
N GLY A 386 6.40 -9.40 -17.52
CA GLY A 386 5.77 -9.77 -18.79
C GLY A 386 6.70 -9.57 -19.99
N TYR A 387 6.20 -8.82 -20.98
CA TYR A 387 6.95 -8.52 -22.21
C TYR A 387 7.90 -7.31 -22.10
N ALA A 388 8.10 -6.77 -20.90
CA ALA A 388 8.96 -5.63 -20.64
C ALA A 388 10.09 -5.97 -19.64
N PRO A 389 11.03 -6.86 -19.99
CA PRO A 389 12.15 -7.18 -19.11
C PRO A 389 13.12 -5.99 -18.97
N VAL A 390 13.73 -5.85 -17.80
CA VAL A 390 14.83 -4.89 -17.57
C VAL A 390 16.15 -5.63 -17.75
N GLY A 391 16.81 -5.40 -18.89
CA GLY A 391 17.99 -6.18 -19.26
C GLY A 391 17.63 -7.67 -19.42
N SER A 392 18.27 -8.54 -18.63
CA SER A 392 17.94 -9.98 -18.59
C SER A 392 16.86 -10.34 -17.56
N ASN A 393 16.43 -9.40 -16.73
CA ASN A 393 15.47 -9.66 -15.66
C ASN A 393 14.04 -9.67 -16.23
N LYS A 394 13.35 -10.80 -16.10
CA LYS A 394 11.92 -10.95 -16.43
C LYS A 394 10.99 -10.68 -15.26
N GLU A 395 11.57 -10.45 -14.09
CA GLU A 395 10.88 -10.30 -12.83
C GLU A 395 11.50 -9.13 -12.07
N TYR A 396 10.65 -8.29 -11.48
CA TYR A 396 11.05 -7.37 -10.44
C TYR A 396 11.14 -8.13 -9.12
N ASN A 397 12.19 -7.86 -8.34
CA ASN A 397 12.24 -8.25 -6.94
C ASN A 397 13.03 -7.22 -6.11
N ALA A 398 12.47 -6.87 -4.95
CA ALA A 398 13.00 -5.84 -4.06
C ALA A 398 14.15 -6.33 -3.18
N LEU A 399 14.43 -7.63 -3.15
CA LEU A 399 15.49 -8.23 -2.32
C LEU A 399 16.82 -7.48 -2.49
N MET A 400 17.61 -7.41 -1.43
CA MET A 400 19.02 -7.06 -1.57
C MET A 400 19.73 -8.12 -2.43
N SER A 401 20.62 -7.69 -3.33
CA SER A 401 21.33 -8.62 -4.20
C SER A 401 22.10 -9.66 -3.37
N SER A 402 21.95 -10.93 -3.73
CA SER A 402 22.58 -12.05 -3.05
C SER A 402 23.07 -13.09 -4.05
N LYS A 403 23.66 -14.19 -3.56
CA LYS A 403 24.07 -15.29 -4.43
C LYS A 403 22.87 -15.92 -5.16
N SER A 404 21.73 -16.00 -4.49
CA SER A 404 20.49 -16.57 -5.03
C SER A 404 19.76 -15.61 -5.96
N TYR A 405 19.89 -14.30 -5.70
CA TYR A 405 19.31 -13.23 -6.52
C TYR A 405 20.37 -12.16 -6.85
N PRO A 406 21.29 -12.45 -7.79
CA PRO A 406 22.40 -11.54 -8.10
C PRO A 406 21.96 -10.27 -8.84
N SER A 407 20.76 -10.29 -9.44
CA SER A 407 20.24 -9.22 -10.30
C SER A 407 19.00 -8.53 -9.71
N SER A 408 18.79 -8.63 -8.40
CA SER A 408 17.71 -7.93 -7.68
C SER A 408 17.81 -6.41 -7.80
N PHE A 409 16.66 -5.75 -7.65
CA PHE A 409 16.54 -4.29 -7.72
C PHE A 409 16.93 -3.59 -6.40
N GLY A 410 16.96 -4.31 -5.26
CA GLY A 410 17.53 -3.78 -4.01
C GLY A 410 16.74 -2.63 -3.38
N ASP A 411 15.41 -2.72 -3.38
CA ASP A 411 14.50 -1.74 -2.78
C ASP A 411 14.10 -2.10 -1.33
N GLU A 412 14.52 -3.27 -0.82
CA GLU A 412 14.20 -3.78 0.51
C GLU A 412 14.54 -2.83 1.66
N GLU A 413 15.77 -2.31 1.71
CA GLU A 413 16.17 -1.38 2.79
C GLU A 413 15.40 -0.06 2.71
N THR A 414 14.90 0.32 1.53
CA THR A 414 14.02 1.50 1.40
C THR A 414 12.63 1.20 1.92
N ILE A 415 12.06 0.04 1.63
CA ILE A 415 10.78 -0.39 2.20
C ILE A 415 10.86 -0.42 3.72
N LYS A 416 11.93 -1.01 4.26
CA LYS A 416 12.20 -1.02 5.70
C LYS A 416 12.32 0.40 6.26
N ALA A 417 13.13 1.26 5.65
CA ALA A 417 13.33 2.64 6.11
C ALA A 417 12.02 3.42 6.10
N ILE A 418 11.18 3.33 5.05
CA ILE A 418 9.88 4.00 5.02
C ILE A 418 9.00 3.60 6.21
N TRP A 419 9.09 2.34 6.64
CA TRP A 419 8.28 1.81 7.74
C TRP A 419 8.89 1.98 9.14
N GLU A 420 10.22 1.97 9.27
CA GLU A 420 10.94 2.25 10.52
C GLU A 420 11.03 3.77 10.79
N ASP A 421 11.30 4.53 9.74
CA ASP A 421 11.48 5.98 9.73
C ASP A 421 10.25 6.73 9.21
N ALA A 422 9.03 6.15 9.23
CA ALA A 422 7.80 6.89 8.94
C ALA A 422 7.84 8.20 9.74
N PRO A 423 8.10 9.36 9.10
CA PRO A 423 8.96 10.34 9.74
C PRO A 423 8.26 11.04 10.89
N LYS A 424 8.78 10.82 12.10
CA LYS A 424 8.46 11.64 13.28
C LYS A 424 8.93 13.09 13.13
N SER A 425 9.77 13.38 12.15
CA SER A 425 10.17 14.72 11.72
C SER A 425 10.93 14.63 10.41
N GLY A 426 10.93 15.70 9.61
CA GLY A 426 11.66 15.71 8.35
C GLY A 426 11.73 17.10 7.71
N MET A 427 12.29 17.14 6.51
CA MET A 427 12.49 18.37 5.75
C MET A 427 12.02 18.22 4.31
N ILE A 428 11.08 19.07 3.88
CA ILE A 428 10.72 19.25 2.48
C ILE A 428 11.60 20.35 1.90
N VAL A 429 12.22 20.11 0.75
CA VAL A 429 12.95 21.13 -0.01
C VAL A 429 12.39 21.21 -1.42
N ASP A 430 11.70 22.30 -1.71
CA ASP A 430 11.16 22.63 -3.02
C ASP A 430 12.02 23.70 -3.70
N GLU A 431 12.83 23.27 -4.67
CA GLU A 431 13.62 24.16 -5.55
C GLU A 431 12.84 24.52 -6.83
N HIS A 432 11.52 24.28 -6.85
CA HIS A 432 10.59 24.46 -7.96
C HIS A 432 11.11 23.86 -9.28
N LYS A 433 11.77 22.70 -9.20
CA LYS A 433 12.10 21.91 -10.40
C LYS A 433 10.85 21.35 -11.07
N ASP A 434 9.83 21.13 -10.26
CA ASP A 434 8.51 20.60 -10.55
C ASP A 434 7.54 21.10 -9.44
N LEU A 435 6.27 20.72 -9.51
CA LEU A 435 5.24 21.11 -8.53
C LEU A 435 4.85 19.97 -7.58
N THR A 436 5.62 18.87 -7.52
CA THR A 436 5.26 17.67 -6.74
C THR A 436 5.24 17.92 -5.24
N ARG A 437 5.99 18.93 -4.76
CA ARG A 437 6.09 19.31 -3.35
C ARG A 437 5.10 20.42 -2.94
N THR A 438 4.39 20.98 -3.91
CA THR A 438 3.35 21.98 -3.68
C THR A 438 2.03 21.28 -3.39
N TYR A 439 1.37 21.62 -2.28
CA TYR A 439 0.07 21.04 -1.91
C TYR A 439 -1.07 21.63 -2.76
N LYS A 440 -1.10 22.95 -2.91
CA LYS A 440 -2.11 23.67 -3.71
C LYS A 440 -1.52 24.96 -4.24
N LEU A 441 -1.85 25.34 -5.46
CA LEU A 441 -1.55 26.67 -5.99
C LEU A 441 -2.76 27.24 -6.70
N SER A 442 -2.82 28.58 -6.79
CA SER A 442 -3.84 29.26 -7.54
C SER A 442 -3.53 29.25 -9.05
N ARG A 443 -4.57 29.42 -9.88
CA ARG A 443 -4.52 29.13 -11.32
C ARG A 443 -3.50 29.96 -12.11
N ARG A 444 -3.08 31.13 -11.60
CA ARG A 444 -2.18 32.04 -12.33
C ARG A 444 -0.82 32.21 -11.66
N VAL A 445 -0.40 31.18 -10.91
CA VAL A 445 1.01 30.99 -10.55
C VAL A 445 1.69 30.22 -11.67
N ILE A 446 2.78 30.80 -12.20
CA ILE A 446 3.51 30.27 -13.36
C ILE A 446 5.02 30.26 -13.06
N TYR A 447 5.77 29.50 -13.86
CA TYR A 447 7.22 29.62 -13.90
C TYR A 447 7.65 30.90 -14.60
N ASP A 448 8.45 31.70 -13.90
CA ASP A 448 9.01 32.93 -14.44
C ASP A 448 10.03 32.64 -15.55
N GLN A 449 9.87 33.28 -16.70
CA GLN A 449 10.71 33.07 -17.89
C GLN A 449 11.79 34.15 -18.08
N ARG A 450 11.93 35.10 -17.14
CA ARG A 450 12.92 36.19 -17.27
C ARG A 450 14.34 35.66 -17.07
N PRO A 451 15.36 36.32 -17.65
CA PRO A 451 16.75 35.91 -17.51
C PRO A 451 17.19 35.77 -16.04
N SER A 452 17.77 34.62 -15.70
CA SER A 452 18.22 34.29 -14.34
C SER A 452 19.35 35.17 -13.80
N SER A 453 20.05 35.92 -14.66
CA SER A 453 21.14 36.81 -14.28
C SER A 453 20.72 37.87 -13.26
N SER A 454 19.46 38.32 -13.31
CA SER A 454 18.88 39.27 -12.36
C SER A 454 18.27 38.60 -11.13
N PHE A 455 18.45 37.29 -10.95
CA PHE A 455 17.87 36.49 -9.88
C PHE A 455 18.90 35.51 -9.30
N GLY A 456 20.17 35.95 -9.24
CA GLY A 456 21.26 35.15 -8.67
C GLY A 456 21.55 33.85 -9.42
N GLY A 457 21.16 33.73 -10.69
CA GLY A 457 21.33 32.53 -11.50
C GLY A 457 20.29 31.43 -11.23
N ASP A 458 19.32 31.67 -10.35
CA ASP A 458 18.17 30.78 -10.16
C ASP A 458 17.38 30.73 -11.46
N GLU A 459 17.06 29.57 -12.03
CA GLU A 459 16.31 29.46 -13.30
C GLU A 459 14.85 29.04 -13.09
N LYS A 460 14.47 28.71 -11.85
CA LYS A 460 13.25 27.96 -11.56
C LYS A 460 12.48 28.64 -10.44
N ARG A 461 11.72 29.66 -10.83
CA ARG A 461 11.04 30.54 -9.89
C ARG A 461 9.54 30.59 -10.18
N LEU A 462 8.72 30.55 -9.14
CA LEU A 462 7.28 30.78 -9.25
C LEU A 462 6.96 32.26 -9.13
N THR A 463 6.10 32.76 -10.01
CA THR A 463 5.60 34.14 -9.97
C THR A 463 4.11 34.18 -10.31
N ASN A 464 3.45 35.28 -9.97
CA ASN A 464 2.06 35.50 -10.35
C ASN A 464 1.94 36.22 -11.70
N GLU A 465 1.08 35.69 -12.57
CA GLU A 465 0.74 36.32 -13.85
C GLU A 465 -0.34 37.39 -13.68
N SER A 466 -1.10 37.37 -12.58
CA SER A 466 -2.12 38.40 -12.30
C SER A 466 -2.08 38.89 -10.84
N GLY A 467 -2.43 40.16 -10.65
CA GLY A 467 -2.37 40.87 -9.37
C GLY A 467 -3.50 40.52 -8.42
N ASN A 468 -4.12 39.34 -8.57
CA ASN A 468 -5.34 38.98 -7.85
C ASN A 468 -5.05 37.80 -6.92
N ASN A 469 -4.71 38.07 -5.65
CA ASN A 469 -4.74 37.07 -4.56
C ASN A 469 -4.16 35.68 -4.90
N GLU A 470 -3.09 35.61 -5.69
CA GLU A 470 -2.47 34.35 -6.10
C GLU A 470 -1.63 33.78 -4.95
N TYR A 471 -1.57 32.46 -4.82
CA TYR A 471 -0.91 31.79 -3.70
C TYR A 471 -0.33 30.43 -4.07
N VAL A 472 0.62 29.99 -3.26
CA VAL A 472 1.11 28.62 -3.16
C VAL A 472 0.93 28.15 -1.71
N ILE A 473 0.50 26.90 -1.53
CA ILE A 473 0.28 26.26 -0.23
C ILE A 473 1.16 25.03 -0.17
N TYR A 474 1.81 24.88 0.97
CA TYR A 474 2.53 23.69 1.37
C TYR A 474 1.87 23.07 2.61
N LYS A 475 2.06 21.77 2.76
CA LYS A 475 1.49 20.98 3.86
C LYS A 475 2.60 20.14 4.51
N ALA A 476 2.59 20.06 5.84
CA ALA A 476 3.39 19.10 6.59
C ALA A 476 2.96 17.67 6.21
N PRO A 477 3.89 16.75 5.94
CA PRO A 477 3.56 15.35 5.67
C PRO A 477 2.76 14.76 6.82
N PHE A 478 1.72 13.99 6.50
CA PHE A 478 0.81 13.43 7.49
C PHE A 478 1.39 12.15 8.08
N ALA A 479 2.53 12.20 8.76
CA ALA A 479 2.91 11.05 9.59
C ALA A 479 1.82 10.86 10.66
N SER A 480 0.92 9.87 10.50
CA SER A 480 -0.09 9.44 11.48
C SER A 480 -1.13 10.49 11.95
N GLY A 481 -1.39 11.55 11.18
CA GLY A 481 -2.27 12.66 11.59
C GLY A 481 -1.68 13.64 12.61
N LYS A 482 -0.41 13.42 12.95
CA LYS A 482 0.35 14.16 13.98
C LYS A 482 1.41 15.09 13.41
N GLY A 483 1.62 15.08 12.10
CA GLY A 483 2.56 15.99 11.43
C GLY A 483 2.16 17.47 11.60
N VAL A 484 3.07 18.28 12.14
CA VAL A 484 2.98 19.74 12.27
C VAL A 484 4.25 20.37 11.69
N LEU A 485 4.14 21.57 11.14
CA LEU A 485 5.30 22.34 10.71
C LEU A 485 6.09 22.78 11.96
N SER A 486 7.41 22.65 11.91
CA SER A 486 8.33 23.13 12.95
C SER A 486 9.11 24.36 12.50
N SER A 487 9.43 24.47 11.20
CA SER A 487 9.92 25.73 10.62
C SER A 487 9.73 25.80 9.11
N PHE A 488 9.93 26.99 8.53
CA PHE A 488 10.10 27.19 7.11
C PHE A 488 11.21 28.18 6.79
N THR A 489 11.77 28.05 5.59
CA THR A 489 12.60 29.06 4.92
C THR A 489 12.08 29.25 3.50
N VAL A 490 11.89 30.50 3.09
CA VAL A 490 11.50 30.85 1.73
C VAL A 490 12.52 31.81 1.15
N GLU A 491 13.17 31.40 0.08
CA GLU A 491 14.06 32.24 -0.71
C GLU A 491 13.28 32.80 -1.89
N ALA A 492 13.21 34.13 -1.96
CA ALA A 492 12.52 34.83 -3.03
C ALA A 492 13.31 36.03 -3.53
N TRP A 493 12.91 36.52 -4.70
CA TRP A 493 13.40 37.73 -5.32
C TRP A 493 12.26 38.74 -5.42
N LEU A 494 12.54 39.99 -5.05
CA LEU A 494 11.55 41.07 -5.04
C LEU A 494 12.02 42.21 -5.94
N ALA A 495 11.11 42.81 -6.70
CA ALA A 495 11.38 44.05 -7.42
C ALA A 495 11.76 45.17 -6.42
N GLU A 496 12.84 45.90 -6.71
CA GLU A 496 13.44 46.87 -5.78
C GLU A 496 12.46 47.97 -5.33
N SER A 497 12.34 48.15 -4.00
CA SER A 497 11.77 49.29 -3.26
C SER A 497 10.25 49.42 -3.05
N ASP A 498 9.41 48.48 -3.47
CA ASP A 498 7.95 48.56 -3.23
C ASP A 498 7.47 47.59 -2.12
N PRO A 499 7.04 48.07 -0.93
CA PRO A 499 6.41 47.24 0.10
C PRO A 499 5.14 46.52 -0.40
N SER A 500 4.50 47.02 -1.46
CA SER A 500 3.34 46.39 -2.08
C SER A 500 3.70 45.11 -2.84
N ALA A 501 4.98 44.89 -3.17
CA ALA A 501 5.49 43.71 -3.84
C ALA A 501 5.75 42.50 -2.92
N ASP A 502 5.63 42.68 -1.60
CA ASP A 502 6.03 41.69 -0.59
C ASP A 502 5.14 40.45 -0.57
N LEU A 503 5.71 39.32 -0.12
CA LEU A 503 4.96 38.08 0.09
C LEU A 503 4.19 38.14 1.41
N ARG A 504 2.96 37.63 1.43
CA ARG A 504 2.13 37.51 2.63
C ARG A 504 2.03 36.05 3.05
N PHE A 505 2.31 35.77 4.32
CA PHE A 505 2.34 34.40 4.84
C PHE A 505 1.13 34.15 5.73
N TYR A 506 0.60 32.94 5.65
CA TYR A 506 -0.50 32.49 6.47
C TYR A 506 -0.24 31.04 6.90
N VAL A 507 -0.70 30.69 8.08
CA VAL A 507 -0.62 29.33 8.62
C VAL A 507 -2.00 28.82 8.98
N SER A 508 -2.18 27.50 8.96
CA SER A 508 -3.44 26.86 9.32
C SER A 508 -3.19 25.47 9.89
N SER A 509 -4.09 25.00 10.76
CA SER A 509 -4.14 23.61 11.23
C SER A 509 -5.04 22.71 10.38
N ASP A 510 -5.95 23.28 9.58
CA ASP A 510 -7.10 22.57 8.98
C ASP A 510 -7.32 22.83 7.48
N ASP A 511 -6.51 23.69 6.84
CA ASP A 511 -6.68 24.15 5.44
C ASP A 511 -7.95 24.98 5.17
N ASP A 512 -8.62 25.47 6.22
CA ASP A 512 -9.79 26.35 6.09
C ASP A 512 -9.52 27.71 6.79
N GLY A 513 -9.25 27.66 8.09
CA GLY A 513 -8.89 28.82 8.90
C GLY A 513 -7.43 29.22 8.70
N TYR A 514 -7.16 30.20 7.85
CA TYR A 514 -5.81 30.74 7.64
C TYR A 514 -5.55 32.00 8.44
N GLU A 515 -4.63 31.91 9.40
CA GLU A 515 -4.20 33.03 10.23
C GLU A 515 -2.98 33.73 9.62
N PRO A 516 -2.94 35.07 9.58
CA PRO A 516 -1.75 35.79 9.13
C PRO A 516 -0.51 35.44 9.96
N TYR A 517 0.60 35.18 9.28
CA TYR A 517 1.89 34.88 9.89
C TYR A 517 2.92 35.93 9.48
N THR A 518 3.68 36.45 10.45
CA THR A 518 4.76 37.43 10.17
C THR A 518 6.11 36.72 10.27
N PRO A 519 6.76 36.38 9.15
CA PRO A 519 8.08 35.76 9.19
C PRO A 519 9.18 36.75 9.56
N GLY A 520 10.29 36.24 10.08
CA GLY A 520 11.57 36.94 10.03
C GLY A 520 11.98 37.17 8.58
N LYS A 521 12.44 38.37 8.25
CA LYS A 521 12.81 38.78 6.89
C LYS A 521 14.23 39.31 6.85
N LYS A 522 15.05 38.80 5.94
CA LYS A 522 16.39 39.32 5.65
C LYS A 522 16.55 39.53 4.15
N THR A 523 16.91 40.75 3.75
CA THR A 523 17.17 41.09 2.34
C THR A 523 18.66 41.35 2.17
N ALA A 524 19.28 40.72 1.19
CA ALA A 524 20.66 40.99 0.80
C ALA A 524 20.73 42.26 -0.07
N GLU A 525 21.67 43.16 0.20
CA GLU A 525 21.96 44.32 -0.64
C GLU A 525 22.69 43.86 -1.91
N SER A 526 21.94 43.43 -2.92
CA SER A 526 22.44 43.12 -4.27
C SER A 526 21.36 43.40 -5.32
N ALA A 527 21.77 43.49 -6.59
CA ALA A 527 21.00 43.99 -7.75
C ALA A 527 19.68 43.24 -8.12
N ALA A 528 19.17 42.40 -7.22
CA ALA A 528 17.99 41.56 -7.36
C ALA A 528 17.16 41.45 -6.07
N ASN A 529 17.61 42.03 -4.96
CA ASN A 529 16.99 41.92 -3.62
C ASN A 529 16.62 40.49 -3.20
N LYS A 530 17.62 39.61 -3.06
CA LYS A 530 17.36 38.28 -2.47
C LYS A 530 16.76 38.47 -1.09
N THR A 531 15.57 37.96 -0.89
CA THR A 531 14.86 38.05 0.37
C THR A 531 14.61 36.65 0.90
N ILE A 532 15.07 36.42 2.12
CA ILE A 532 14.90 35.17 2.84
C ILE A 532 13.87 35.41 3.95
N TYR A 533 12.79 34.63 3.93
CA TYR A 533 11.78 34.60 4.98
C TYR A 533 11.97 33.35 5.81
N THR A 534 11.90 33.49 7.13
CA THR A 534 12.01 32.38 8.07
C THR A 534 10.89 32.40 9.08
N GLY A 535 10.31 31.24 9.37
CA GLY A 535 9.34 31.07 10.46
C GLY A 535 9.62 29.79 11.23
N ASP A 536 9.55 29.84 12.55
CA ASP A 536 9.91 28.74 13.46
C ASP A 536 9.06 28.71 14.74
N HIS A 537 8.06 29.61 14.84
CA HIS A 537 7.15 29.72 15.97
C HIS A 537 5.72 29.72 15.46
N PHE A 538 5.08 28.56 15.38
CA PHE A 538 3.71 28.44 14.88
C PHE A 538 2.69 28.20 15.99
N PRO A 539 1.41 28.55 15.79
CA PRO A 539 0.32 28.04 16.61
C PRO A 539 0.36 26.51 16.71
N LYS A 540 0.00 25.96 17.87
CA LYS A 540 -0.01 24.51 18.09
C LYS A 540 -0.88 23.83 17.03
N GLY A 541 -0.36 22.76 16.42
CA GLY A 541 -1.10 21.99 15.42
C GLY A 541 -1.06 22.60 14.02
N THR A 542 -0.20 23.58 13.75
CA THR A 542 -0.02 24.16 12.41
C THR A 542 0.47 23.10 11.43
N LYS A 543 -0.26 22.89 10.33
CA LYS A 543 0.04 21.91 9.29
C LYS A 543 0.29 22.52 7.93
N TYR A 544 -0.22 23.73 7.70
CA TYR A 544 -0.21 24.36 6.37
C TYR A 544 0.54 25.68 6.40
N LEU A 545 1.33 25.92 5.36
CA LEU A 545 1.94 27.20 5.06
C LEU A 545 1.38 27.70 3.72
N LYS A 546 0.69 28.83 3.74
CA LYS A 546 0.24 29.53 2.53
C LYS A 546 1.08 30.78 2.32
N ILE A 547 1.69 30.86 1.15
CA ILE A 547 2.46 32.02 0.68
C ILE A 547 1.64 32.68 -0.42
N ARG A 548 1.15 33.88 -0.15
CA ARG A 548 0.40 34.69 -1.09
C ARG A 548 1.32 35.70 -1.76
N PHE A 549 1.25 35.75 -3.08
CA PHE A 549 1.92 36.77 -3.89
C PHE A 549 1.28 38.14 -3.66
N SER A 550 2.07 39.18 -3.90
CA SER A 550 1.55 40.54 -3.94
C SER A 550 0.54 40.72 -5.07
N ASP A 551 -0.29 41.74 -4.94
CA ASP A 551 -1.26 42.12 -5.98
C ASP A 551 -0.57 42.82 -7.18
N ASN A 552 0.76 42.81 -7.23
CA ASN A 552 1.59 43.32 -8.32
C ASN A 552 2.17 42.12 -9.13
N PRO A 553 1.66 41.82 -10.34
CA PRO A 553 2.13 40.71 -11.15
C PRO A 553 3.63 40.75 -11.41
N GLY A 554 4.31 39.62 -11.25
CA GLY A 554 5.73 39.53 -11.59
C GLY A 554 6.65 40.31 -10.65
N ALA A 555 6.15 40.83 -9.51
CA ALA A 555 6.93 41.62 -8.57
C ALA A 555 7.66 40.77 -7.53
N ALA A 556 7.12 39.60 -7.18
CA ALA A 556 7.76 38.59 -6.34
C ALA A 556 7.99 37.29 -7.11
N GLN A 557 9.15 36.66 -6.91
CA GLN A 557 9.51 35.38 -7.49
C GLN A 557 10.00 34.45 -6.38
N ILE A 558 9.30 33.35 -6.12
CA ILE A 558 9.70 32.37 -5.12
C ILE A 558 10.66 31.38 -5.79
N GLY A 559 11.90 31.33 -5.32
CA GLY A 559 12.94 30.45 -5.87
C GLY A 559 13.00 29.11 -5.16
N LYS A 560 13.01 29.12 -3.82
CA LYS A 560 13.11 27.91 -3.00
C LYS A 560 12.26 27.98 -1.75
N VAL A 561 11.61 26.87 -1.41
CA VAL A 561 10.89 26.70 -0.14
C VAL A 561 11.47 25.49 0.59
N THR A 562 11.82 25.67 1.85
CA THR A 562 12.22 24.60 2.75
C THR A 562 11.26 24.58 3.93
N LEU A 563 10.71 23.41 4.26
CA LEU A 563 9.82 23.22 5.40
C LEU A 563 10.41 22.13 6.27
N ASN A 564 10.51 22.37 7.57
CA ASN A 564 10.74 21.32 8.53
C ASN A 564 9.42 20.98 9.22
N TYR A 565 9.21 19.71 9.50
CA TYR A 565 8.04 19.20 10.20
C TYR A 565 8.43 18.21 11.28
N GLU A 566 7.53 18.01 12.23
CA GLU A 566 7.64 17.03 13.30
C GLU A 566 6.27 16.41 13.59
N SER A 567 6.27 15.23 14.20
CA SER A 567 5.10 14.53 14.70
C SER A 567 4.97 14.84 16.18
N ILE A 568 3.80 15.31 16.60
CA ILE A 568 3.50 15.49 18.02
C ILE A 568 3.18 14.13 18.67
N ASP A 569 4.05 13.66 19.57
CA ASP A 569 3.74 12.56 20.49
C ASP A 569 2.81 13.09 21.61
N GLU A 570 1.75 12.35 21.96
CA GLU A 570 0.93 12.64 23.16
C GLU A 570 1.49 11.95 24.40
#